data_AF-S9TAP9-F1
#
_entry.id   AF-S9TAP9-F1
#
_cell.length_a   1.000
_cell.length_b   1.000
_cell.length_c   1.000
_cell.angle_alpha   90.00
_cell.angle_beta   90.00
_cell.angle_gamma   90.00
#
_symmetry.space_group_name_H-M   'P 1'
#
loop_
_entity.id
_entity.type
_entity.pdbx_description
1 polymer ?
#
loop_
_entity_poly.entity_id
_entity_poly.type
_entity_poly.pdbx_seq_one_letter_code
_entity_poly.pdbx_strand_id
1 'polypeptide(L)'
;MMEENEQDLKEMEDALNEKVKEASDALERLEELTAMLQEARDSEEKCLQQRTESDAETFRLQRELDRLRAQQNAVSNGSTGNEVLLTQLNKTNDERELLERTLVDLQKRMASVNDDFAKQKSAWHQKDKETEEVIKELRKCLRIAMGNLSQCQTTISTSGGVLSGLEAEVRRLYEMQ
;
A
#
# COMPACT_ATOMS: atom_id res chain seq x y z
N MET A 1 -2.85 -53.60 -4.56
CA MET A 1 -4.20 -53.09 -4.90
C MET A 1 -4.90 -52.38 -3.74
N MET A 2 -5.39 -53.03 -2.67
CA MET A 2 -5.99 -52.24 -1.55
C MET A 2 -4.94 -51.45 -0.74
N GLU A 3 -3.79 -52.05 -0.41
CA GLU A 3 -2.71 -51.34 0.31
C GLU A 3 -2.08 -50.20 -0.52
N GLU A 4 -1.92 -50.36 -1.84
CA GLU A 4 -1.46 -49.28 -2.74
C GLU A 4 -2.46 -48.11 -2.75
N ASN A 5 -3.76 -48.40 -2.84
CA ASN A 5 -4.79 -47.35 -2.83
C ASN A 5 -4.87 -46.60 -1.49
N GLU A 6 -4.63 -47.28 -0.36
CA GLU A 6 -4.54 -46.63 0.96
C GLU A 6 -3.30 -45.75 1.07
N GLN A 7 -2.18 -46.18 0.48
CA GLN A 7 -0.94 -45.40 0.49
C GLN A 7 -1.06 -44.17 -0.41
N ASP A 8 -1.65 -44.29 -1.59
CA ASP A 8 -1.94 -43.17 -2.50
C ASP A 8 -2.90 -42.15 -1.85
N LEU A 9 -3.94 -42.62 -1.14
CA LEU A 9 -4.87 -41.77 -0.40
C LEU A 9 -4.14 -40.96 0.69
N LYS A 10 -3.23 -41.60 1.40
CA LYS A 10 -2.48 -40.97 2.48
C LYS A 10 -1.48 -39.93 1.96
N GLU A 11 -0.76 -40.24 0.88
CA GLU A 11 0.13 -39.27 0.22
C GLU A 11 -0.65 -38.06 -0.33
N MET A 12 -1.85 -38.30 -0.87
CA MET A 12 -2.73 -37.23 -1.35
C MET A 12 -3.29 -36.36 -0.21
N GLU A 13 -3.59 -36.97 0.94
CA GLU A 13 -4.04 -36.27 2.15
C GLU A 13 -2.92 -35.42 2.77
N ASP A 14 -1.69 -35.95 2.82
CA ASP A 14 -0.50 -35.21 3.28
C ASP A 14 -0.19 -34.02 2.35
N ALA A 15 -0.25 -34.22 1.03
CA ALA A 15 -0.07 -33.15 0.05
C ALA A 15 -1.17 -32.09 0.15
N LEU A 16 -2.41 -32.49 0.43
CA LEU A 16 -3.51 -31.54 0.65
C LEU A 16 -3.28 -30.71 1.93
N ASN A 17 -2.86 -31.35 3.02
CA ASN A 17 -2.56 -30.68 4.29
C ASN A 17 -1.41 -29.67 4.15
N GLU A 18 -0.35 -30.02 3.42
CA GLU A 18 0.75 -29.11 3.12
C GLU A 18 0.26 -27.88 2.34
N LYS A 19 -0.63 -28.08 1.36
CA LYS A 19 -1.21 -26.98 0.58
C LYS A 19 -2.19 -26.12 1.35
N VAL A 20 -2.97 -26.70 2.26
CA VAL A 20 -3.82 -25.94 3.18
C VAL A 20 -2.96 -25.02 4.03
N LYS A 21 -1.84 -25.52 4.55
CA LYS A 21 -0.89 -24.72 5.33
C LYS A 21 -0.27 -23.59 4.50
N GLU A 22 0.23 -23.87 3.29
CA GLU A 22 0.76 -22.84 2.40
C GLU A 22 -0.27 -21.75 2.09
N ALA A 23 -1.54 -22.11 1.89
CA ALA A 23 -2.61 -21.16 1.64
C ALA A 23 -2.93 -20.31 2.88
N SER A 24 -2.95 -20.91 4.08
CA SER A 24 -3.12 -20.19 5.34
C SER A 24 -1.99 -19.19 5.59
N ASP A 25 -0.73 -19.61 5.45
CA ASP A 25 0.44 -18.73 5.62
C ASP A 25 0.42 -17.56 4.61
N ALA A 26 -0.04 -17.81 3.39
CA ALA A 26 -0.15 -16.78 2.36
C ALA A 26 -1.31 -15.81 2.62
N LEU A 27 -2.42 -16.28 3.21
CA LEU A 27 -3.53 -15.42 3.65
C LEU A 27 -3.10 -14.51 4.80
N GLU A 28 -2.41 -15.03 5.81
CA GLU A 28 -1.90 -14.25 6.93
C GLU A 28 -0.96 -13.13 6.45
N ARG A 29 -0.04 -13.45 5.54
CA ARG A 29 0.82 -12.43 4.90
C ARG A 29 0.05 -11.38 4.12
N LEU A 30 -1.05 -11.77 3.47
CA LEU A 30 -1.88 -10.82 2.70
C LEU A 30 -2.66 -9.88 3.63
N GLU A 31 -3.13 -10.38 4.77
CA GLU A 31 -3.76 -9.56 5.82
C GLU A 31 -2.77 -8.54 6.39
N GLU A 32 -1.54 -8.96 6.70
CA GLU A 32 -0.47 -8.06 7.15
C GLU A 32 -0.12 -6.99 6.11
N LEU A 33 0.04 -7.38 4.85
CA LEU A 33 0.33 -6.43 3.76
C LEU A 33 -0.81 -5.44 3.53
N THR A 34 -2.06 -5.89 3.64
CA THR A 34 -3.24 -5.03 3.51
C THR A 34 -3.31 -4.00 4.63
N ALA A 35 -2.98 -4.39 5.86
CA ALA A 35 -2.90 -3.46 6.99
C ALA A 35 -1.79 -2.40 6.76
N MET A 36 -0.61 -2.82 6.31
CA MET A 36 0.49 -1.89 5.99
C MET A 36 0.14 -0.93 4.84
N LEU A 37 -0.56 -1.40 3.80
CA LEU A 37 -1.02 -0.55 2.70
C LEU A 37 -2.05 0.48 3.16
N GLN A 38 -2.94 0.12 4.08
CA GLN A 38 -3.91 1.05 4.64
C GLN A 38 -3.20 2.14 5.47
N GLU A 39 -2.27 1.76 6.34
CA GLU A 39 -1.48 2.72 7.12
C GLU A 39 -0.68 3.67 6.20
N ALA A 40 -0.09 3.14 5.13
CA ALA A 40 0.64 3.93 4.15
C ALA A 40 -0.29 4.96 3.45
N ARG A 41 -1.49 4.55 3.03
CA ARG A 41 -2.48 5.47 2.43
C ARG A 41 -2.91 6.57 3.38
N ASP A 42 -3.21 6.22 4.63
CA ASP A 42 -3.59 7.20 5.66
C ASP A 42 -2.45 8.19 5.94
N SER A 43 -1.19 7.73 5.86
CA SER A 43 -0.01 8.59 6.00
C SER A 43 0.18 9.53 4.81
N GLU A 44 -0.06 9.06 3.58
CA GLU A 44 0.02 9.86 2.35
C GLU A 44 -1.02 10.99 2.37
N GLU A 45 -2.26 10.69 2.77
CA GLU A 45 -3.34 11.68 2.87
C GLU A 45 -2.97 12.82 3.84
N LYS A 46 -2.42 12.49 5.02
CA LYS A 46 -1.94 13.48 5.99
C LYS A 46 -0.81 14.34 5.43
N CYS A 47 0.15 13.75 4.73
CA CYS A 47 1.25 14.50 4.10
C CYS A 47 0.76 15.43 2.99
N LEU A 48 -0.20 14.98 2.16
CA LEU A 48 -0.83 15.83 1.14
C LEU A 48 -1.54 17.03 1.78
N GLN A 49 -2.29 16.81 2.85
CA GLN A 49 -2.95 17.88 3.58
C GLN A 49 -1.94 18.91 4.12
N GLN A 50 -0.89 18.45 4.80
CA GLN A 50 0.18 19.33 5.30
C GLN A 50 0.86 20.13 4.19
N ARG A 51 1.07 19.53 3.01
CA ARG A 51 1.63 20.23 1.86
C ARG A 51 0.71 21.37 1.42
N THR A 52 -0.59 21.11 1.29
CA THR A 52 -1.55 22.15 0.89
C THR A 52 -1.63 23.31 1.89
N GLU A 53 -1.57 23.02 3.20
CA GLU A 53 -1.54 24.03 4.25
C GLU A 53 -0.25 24.87 4.19
N SER A 54 0.89 24.22 3.99
CA SER A 54 2.19 24.89 3.84
C SER A 54 2.27 25.76 2.57
N ASP A 55 1.71 25.29 1.45
CA ASP A 55 1.66 26.05 0.20
C ASP A 55 0.81 27.32 0.39
N ALA A 56 -0.36 27.19 1.03
CA ALA A 56 -1.25 28.32 1.32
C ALA A 56 -0.56 29.39 2.20
N GLU A 57 0.16 28.97 3.23
CA GLU A 57 0.89 29.89 4.11
C GLU A 57 2.05 30.57 3.36
N THR A 58 2.75 29.85 2.48
CA THR A 58 3.82 30.42 1.64
C THR A 58 3.25 31.51 0.72
N PHE A 59 2.11 31.27 0.07
CA PHE A 59 1.44 32.28 -0.74
C PHE A 59 0.99 33.50 0.07
N ARG A 60 0.50 33.28 1.30
CA ARG A 60 0.09 34.36 2.21
C ARG A 60 1.28 35.26 2.56
N LEU A 61 2.38 34.67 2.98
CA LEU A 61 3.60 35.39 3.36
C LEU A 61 4.26 36.12 2.18
N GLN A 62 4.27 35.51 0.99
CA GLN A 62 4.77 36.16 -0.22
C GLN A 62 3.98 37.43 -0.54
N ARG A 63 2.65 37.39 -0.44
CA ARG A 63 1.79 38.55 -0.66
C ARG A 63 2.01 39.65 0.37
N GLU A 64 2.27 39.28 1.61
CA GLU A 64 2.58 40.23 2.70
C GLU A 64 3.93 40.93 2.47
N LEU A 65 4.94 40.18 2.02
CA LEU A 65 6.24 40.72 1.60
C LEU A 65 6.13 41.71 0.44
N ASP A 66 5.38 41.36 -0.60
CA ASP A 66 5.19 42.24 -1.75
C ASP A 66 4.51 43.56 -1.35
N ARG A 67 3.57 43.48 -0.39
CA ARG A 67 2.92 44.67 0.20
C ARG A 67 3.90 45.54 0.98
N LEU A 68 4.76 44.96 1.81
CA LEU A 68 5.76 45.69 2.57
C LEU A 68 6.82 46.33 1.66
N ARG A 69 7.27 45.62 0.61
CA ARG A 69 8.16 46.17 -0.42
C ARG A 69 7.54 47.38 -1.13
N ALA A 70 6.25 47.32 -1.46
CA ALA A 70 5.54 48.44 -2.06
C ALA A 70 5.47 49.66 -1.11
N GLN A 71 5.23 49.42 0.19
CA GLN A 71 5.24 50.48 1.20
C GLN A 71 6.64 51.09 1.39
N GLN A 72 7.69 50.27 1.46
CA GLN A 72 9.08 50.73 1.57
C GLN A 72 9.47 51.62 0.37
N ASN A 73 9.11 51.20 -0.85
CA ASN A 73 9.38 51.98 -2.05
C ASN A 73 8.62 53.31 -2.05
N ALA A 74 7.39 53.36 -1.54
CA ALA A 74 6.63 54.59 -1.42
C ALA A 74 7.25 55.57 -0.40
N VAL A 75 7.74 55.06 0.74
CA VAL A 75 8.45 55.84 1.76
C VAL A 75 9.79 56.37 1.23
N SER A 76 10.55 55.54 0.50
CA SER A 76 11.84 55.94 -0.09
C SER A 76 11.69 57.01 -1.18
N ASN A 77 10.53 57.11 -1.84
CA ASN A 77 10.27 58.08 -2.91
C ASN A 77 9.54 59.34 -2.42
N GLY A 78 9.10 59.39 -1.15
CA GLY A 78 8.45 60.54 -0.53
C GLY A 78 9.44 61.50 0.13
N SER A 79 9.75 62.61 -0.53
CA SER A 79 10.62 63.67 0.01
C SER A 79 9.94 64.43 1.15
N THR A 80 10.21 64.11 2.44
CA THR A 80 10.23 65.07 3.58
C THR A 80 10.61 64.45 4.94
N GLY A 81 11.67 64.95 5.59
CA GLY A 81 11.93 64.75 7.04
C GLY A 81 13.00 63.69 7.38
N ASN A 82 14.27 64.12 7.41
CA ASN A 82 15.47 63.29 7.20
C ASN A 82 15.91 62.33 8.33
N GLU A 83 15.14 62.12 9.40
CA GLU A 83 15.57 61.29 10.55
C GLU A 83 14.48 60.29 11.00
N VAL A 84 13.21 60.72 11.05
CA VAL A 84 12.07 59.83 11.31
C VAL A 84 11.85 58.86 10.13
N LEU A 85 11.97 59.34 8.88
CA LEU A 85 11.89 58.49 7.70
C LEU A 85 13.06 57.49 7.63
N LEU A 86 14.26 57.89 8.08
CA LEU A 86 15.44 57.03 8.10
C LEU A 86 15.29 55.90 9.12
N THR A 87 14.73 56.22 10.30
CA THR A 87 14.38 55.22 11.33
C THR A 87 13.28 54.27 10.84
N GLN A 88 12.25 54.78 10.15
CA GLN A 88 11.22 53.95 9.54
C GLN A 88 11.78 53.04 8.44
N LEU A 89 12.62 53.58 7.55
CA LEU A 89 13.27 52.83 6.48
C LEU A 89 14.14 51.70 7.04
N ASN A 90 14.93 51.97 8.09
CA ASN A 90 15.75 50.95 8.75
C ASN A 90 14.86 49.85 9.36
N LYS A 91 13.79 50.22 10.07
CA LYS A 91 12.84 49.24 10.62
C LYS A 91 12.19 48.39 9.53
N THR A 92 11.78 49.00 8.41
CA THR A 92 11.22 48.25 7.28
C THR A 92 12.27 47.35 6.62
N ASN A 93 13.54 47.76 6.59
CA ASN A 93 14.61 46.92 6.08
C ASN A 93 14.90 45.72 7.00
N ASP A 94 14.88 45.91 8.32
CA ASP A 94 15.02 44.82 9.30
C ASP A 94 13.86 43.81 9.19
N GLU A 95 12.62 44.29 9.04
CA GLU A 95 11.44 43.45 8.80
C GLU A 95 11.56 42.68 7.48
N ARG A 96 12.07 43.33 6.42
CA ARG A 96 12.33 42.68 5.12
C ARG A 96 13.38 41.58 5.25
N GLU A 97 14.50 41.82 5.93
CA GLU A 97 15.54 40.82 6.13
C GLU A 97 15.03 39.62 6.95
N LEU A 98 14.23 39.88 7.99
CA LEU A 98 13.61 38.82 8.78
C LEU A 98 12.70 37.95 7.90
N LEU A 99 11.86 38.59 7.08
CA LEU A 99 10.97 37.87 6.17
C LEU A 99 11.75 37.09 5.11
N GLU A 100 12.81 37.64 4.53
CA GLU A 100 13.67 36.93 3.57
C GLU A 100 14.31 35.68 4.19
N ARG A 101 14.80 35.76 5.44
CA ARG A 101 15.32 34.59 6.18
C ARG A 101 14.23 33.54 6.42
N THR A 102 13.05 33.99 6.86
CA THR A 102 11.92 33.10 7.12
C THR A 102 11.48 32.37 5.85
N LEU A 103 11.50 33.06 4.71
CA LEU A 103 11.14 32.48 3.41
C LEU A 103 12.15 31.42 2.97
N VAL A 104 13.45 31.67 3.15
CA VAL A 104 14.49 30.67 2.89
C VAL A 104 14.31 29.43 3.77
N ASP A 105 13.98 29.60 5.06
CA ASP A 105 13.75 28.48 5.96
C ASP A 105 12.48 27.69 5.61
N LEU A 106 11.41 28.37 5.19
CA LEU A 106 10.20 27.72 4.68
C LEU A 106 10.47 26.95 3.39
N GLN A 107 11.25 27.51 2.47
CA GLN A 107 11.67 26.82 1.24
C GLN A 107 12.48 25.56 1.54
N LYS A 108 13.39 25.60 2.52
CA LYS A 108 14.13 24.42 2.97
C LYS A 108 13.21 23.37 3.58
N ARG A 109 12.25 23.77 4.42
CA ARG A 109 11.24 22.87 4.99
C ARG A 109 10.40 22.21 3.90
N MET A 110 9.94 22.98 2.92
CA MET A 110 9.17 22.49 1.79
C MET A 110 9.98 21.49 0.94
N ALA A 111 11.26 21.76 0.71
CA ALA A 111 12.16 20.83 0.03
C ALA A 111 12.33 19.51 0.82
N SER A 112 12.47 19.59 2.15
CA SER A 112 12.55 18.41 3.02
C SER A 112 11.26 17.58 2.96
N VAL A 113 10.10 18.23 3.05
CA VAL A 113 8.79 17.55 2.98
C VAL A 113 8.60 16.88 1.62
N ASN A 114 9.01 17.53 0.53
CA ASN A 114 8.95 16.92 -0.81
C ASN A 114 9.87 15.70 -0.94
N ASP A 115 11.07 15.73 -0.35
CA ASP A 115 11.98 14.59 -0.34
C ASP A 115 11.38 13.41 0.46
N ASP A 116 10.78 13.69 1.62
CA ASP A 116 10.10 12.66 2.43
C ASP A 116 8.87 12.09 1.71
N PHE A 117 8.10 12.92 1.02
CA PHE A 117 6.99 12.46 0.18
C PHE A 117 7.48 11.56 -0.97
N ALA A 118 8.59 11.90 -1.61
CA ALA A 118 9.18 11.06 -2.65
C ALA A 118 9.63 9.69 -2.12
N LYS A 119 10.23 9.64 -0.92
CA LYS A 119 10.61 8.38 -0.25
C LYS A 119 9.37 7.54 0.09
N GLN A 120 8.34 8.15 0.67
CA GLN A 120 7.09 7.46 1.00
C GLN A 120 6.42 6.88 -0.25
N LYS A 121 6.34 7.66 -1.33
CA LYS A 121 5.79 7.19 -2.61
C LYS A 121 6.56 6.00 -3.17
N SER A 122 7.89 6.03 -3.10
CA SER A 122 8.73 4.90 -3.52
C SER A 122 8.48 3.66 -2.65
N ALA A 123 8.35 3.82 -1.34
CA ALA A 123 8.04 2.72 -0.42
C ALA A 123 6.66 2.12 -0.71
N TRP A 124 5.67 2.96 -1.00
CA TRP A 124 4.33 2.52 -1.38
C TRP A 124 4.32 1.70 -2.66
N HIS A 125 4.98 2.15 -3.73
CA HIS A 125 5.11 1.38 -4.97
C HIS A 125 5.80 0.02 -4.75
N GLN A 126 6.78 -0.05 -3.86
CA GLN A 126 7.45 -1.30 -3.53
C GLN A 126 6.50 -2.27 -2.82
N LYS A 127 5.71 -1.78 -1.86
CA LYS A 127 4.70 -2.59 -1.14
C LYS A 127 3.58 -3.06 -2.07
N ASP A 128 3.11 -2.20 -2.96
CA ASP A 128 2.10 -2.55 -3.97
C ASP A 128 2.58 -3.72 -4.85
N LYS A 129 3.82 -3.64 -5.35
CA LYS A 129 4.43 -4.70 -6.15
C LYS A 129 4.61 -6.02 -5.37
N GLU A 130 5.03 -5.94 -4.11
CA GLU A 130 5.10 -7.12 -3.22
C GLU A 130 3.73 -7.80 -3.06
N THR A 131 2.68 -6.98 -2.92
CA THR A 131 1.30 -7.48 -2.76
C THR A 131 0.79 -8.12 -4.04
N GLU A 132 1.09 -7.55 -5.22
CA GLU A 132 0.75 -8.15 -6.52
C GLU A 132 1.38 -9.54 -6.71
N GLU A 133 2.65 -9.73 -6.33
CA GLU A 133 3.32 -11.04 -6.42
C GLU A 133 2.69 -12.06 -5.46
N VAL A 134 2.34 -11.65 -4.23
CA VAL A 134 1.62 -12.54 -3.29
C VAL A 134 0.26 -12.96 -3.84
N ILE A 135 -0.52 -12.04 -4.42
CA ILE A 135 -1.81 -12.37 -5.07
C ILE A 135 -1.61 -13.38 -6.20
N LYS A 136 -0.54 -13.23 -6.98
CA LYS A 136 -0.23 -14.13 -8.09
C LYS A 136 0.14 -15.53 -7.61
N GLU A 137 0.92 -15.67 -6.54
CA GLU A 137 1.21 -16.97 -5.92
C GLU A 137 -0.04 -17.59 -5.29
N LEU A 138 -0.89 -16.82 -4.59
CA LEU A 138 -2.17 -17.31 -4.08
C LEU A 138 -3.08 -17.88 -5.19
N ARG A 139 -3.18 -17.17 -6.32
CA ARG A 139 -3.95 -17.65 -7.49
C ARG A 139 -3.39 -18.97 -8.04
N LYS A 140 -2.07 -19.15 -8.01
CA LYS A 140 -1.40 -20.38 -8.44
C LYS A 140 -1.68 -21.53 -7.47
N CYS A 141 -1.55 -21.30 -6.16
CA CYS A 141 -1.90 -22.29 -5.13
C CYS A 141 -3.37 -22.72 -5.24
N LEU A 142 -4.29 -21.76 -5.40
CA LEU A 142 -5.72 -22.05 -5.59
C LEU A 142 -5.98 -22.91 -6.83
N ARG A 143 -5.32 -22.60 -7.96
CA ARG A 143 -5.45 -23.39 -9.20
C ARG A 143 -4.99 -24.83 -9.00
N ILE A 144 -3.88 -25.03 -8.31
CA ILE A 144 -3.33 -26.37 -8.02
C ILE A 144 -4.29 -27.13 -7.09
N ALA A 145 -4.75 -26.50 -6.01
CA ALA A 145 -5.69 -27.11 -5.08
C ALA A 145 -7.00 -27.54 -5.76
N MET A 146 -7.57 -26.69 -6.62
CA MET A 146 -8.75 -27.05 -7.42
C MET A 146 -8.47 -28.21 -8.39
N GLY A 147 -7.27 -28.27 -8.97
CA GLY A 147 -6.84 -29.39 -9.82
C GLY A 147 -6.80 -30.71 -9.06
N ASN A 148 -6.21 -30.71 -7.86
CA ASN A 148 -6.15 -31.89 -6.99
C ASN A 148 -7.55 -32.33 -6.55
N LEU A 149 -8.41 -31.39 -6.15
CA LEU A 149 -9.81 -31.67 -5.81
C LEU A 149 -10.57 -32.34 -6.95
N SER A 150 -10.38 -31.86 -8.19
CA SER A 150 -10.97 -32.46 -9.39
C SER A 150 -10.48 -33.89 -9.63
N GLN A 151 -9.19 -34.14 -9.41
CA GLN A 151 -8.63 -35.50 -9.48
C GLN A 151 -9.21 -36.41 -8.40
N CYS A 152 -9.27 -35.96 -7.14
CA CYS A 152 -9.91 -36.71 -6.06
C CYS A 152 -11.36 -37.07 -6.41
N GLN A 153 -12.13 -36.11 -6.92
CA GLN A 153 -13.51 -36.33 -7.33
C GLN A 153 -13.63 -37.40 -8.42
N THR A 154 -12.70 -37.40 -9.38
CA THR A 154 -12.64 -38.39 -10.45
C THR A 154 -12.35 -39.78 -9.88
N THR A 155 -11.32 -39.92 -9.04
CA THR A 155 -10.94 -41.18 -8.39
C THR A 155 -12.08 -41.74 -7.54
N ILE A 156 -12.73 -40.92 -6.73
CA ILE A 156 -13.88 -41.32 -5.90
C ILE A 156 -15.04 -41.82 -6.79
N SER A 157 -15.34 -41.11 -7.87
CA SER A 157 -16.41 -41.50 -8.81
C SER A 157 -16.12 -42.83 -9.48
N THR A 158 -14.88 -43.06 -9.91
CA THR A 158 -14.45 -44.33 -10.51
C THR A 158 -14.56 -45.48 -9.50
N SER A 159 -14.05 -45.29 -8.28
CA SER A 159 -14.13 -46.29 -7.21
C SER A 159 -15.58 -46.62 -6.83
N GLY A 160 -16.47 -45.63 -6.76
CA GLY A 160 -17.90 -45.84 -6.51
C GLY A 160 -18.59 -46.65 -7.61
N GLY A 161 -18.21 -46.45 -8.88
CA GLY A 161 -18.68 -47.25 -10.00
C GLY A 161 -18.22 -48.71 -9.93
N VAL A 162 -16.97 -48.94 -9.53
CA VAL A 162 -16.43 -50.30 -9.32
C VAL A 162 -17.15 -51.02 -8.18
N LEU A 163 -17.39 -50.34 -7.06
CA LEU A 163 -18.16 -50.89 -5.94
C LEU A 163 -19.60 -51.24 -6.32
N SER A 164 -20.27 -50.36 -7.07
CA SER A 164 -21.63 -50.61 -7.57
C SER A 164 -21.67 -51.84 -8.50
N GLY A 165 -20.64 -52.02 -9.33
CA GLY A 165 -20.50 -53.20 -10.19
C GLY A 165 -20.29 -54.49 -9.40
N LEU A 166 -19.45 -54.45 -8.36
CA LEU A 166 -19.24 -55.57 -7.44
C LEU A 166 -20.51 -55.94 -6.68
N GLU A 167 -21.28 -54.96 -6.18
CA GLU A 167 -22.56 -55.20 -5.51
C GLU A 167 -23.58 -55.87 -6.43
N ALA A 168 -23.64 -55.44 -7.70
CA ALA A 168 -24.53 -56.03 -8.68
C ALA A 168 -24.16 -57.50 -8.98
N GLU A 169 -22.87 -57.81 -9.12
CA GLU A 169 -22.41 -59.18 -9.37
C GLU A 169 -22.61 -60.09 -8.15
N VAL A 170 -22.35 -59.60 -6.93
CA VAL A 170 -22.64 -60.35 -5.70
C VAL A 170 -24.14 -60.66 -5.58
N ARG A 171 -25.01 -59.70 -5.88
CA ARG A 171 -26.47 -59.90 -5.86
C ARG A 171 -26.91 -60.94 -6.90
N ARG A 172 -26.37 -60.87 -8.13
CA ARG A 172 -26.61 -61.86 -9.18
C ARG A 172 -26.20 -63.27 -8.77
N LEU A 173 -25.04 -63.43 -8.14
CA LEU A 173 -24.55 -64.74 -7.68
C LEU A 173 -25.41 -65.32 -6.55
N TYR A 174 -25.96 -64.48 -5.67
CA TYR A 174 -26.88 -64.89 -4.61
C TYR A 174 -28.26 -65.30 -5.14
N GLU A 175 -28.78 -64.65 -6.18
CA GLU A 175 -30.09 -64.98 -6.80
C GLU A 175 -30.05 -66.24 -7.68
N MET A 176 -28.86 -66.76 -8.00
CA MET A 176 -28.66 -68.00 -8.77
C MET A 176 -28.52 -69.27 -7.91
N GLN A 177 -28.58 -69.15 -6.58
CA GLN A 177 -28.62 -70.27 -5.61
C GLN A 177 -30.06 -70.56 -5.17
#